data_AF-A0A356P5Z9-F1
#
_entry.id   AF-A0A356P5Z9-F1
#
_cell.length_a   1.000
_cell.length_b   1.000
_cell.length_c   1.000
_cell.angle_alpha   90.00
_cell.angle_beta   90.00
_cell.angle_gamma   90.00
#
_symmetry.space_group_name_H-M   'P 1'
#
loop_
_entity.id
_entity.type
_entity.pdbx_description
1 polymer ?
#
loop_
_entity_poly.entity_id
_entity_poly.type
_entity_poly.pdbx_seq_one_letter_code
_entity_poly.pdbx_strand_id
1 'polypeptide(L)' 'MIIGVAREIKNNENRVGLTPAGAADLCGAGHTVLVEQSAGLGSGFSDESYTKIGATIIADKRILFDRSEMI' A
#
# COMPACT_ATOMS: atom_id res chain seq x y z
N MET A 1 -4.84 -4.67 12.77
CA MET A 1 -3.69 -3.74 12.80
C MET A 1 -3.69 -2.88 11.54
N ILE A 2 -3.03 -1.73 11.57
CA ILE A 2 -2.86 -0.80 10.44
C ILE A 2 -1.49 -1.06 9.79
N ILE A 3 -1.49 -1.52 8.54
CA ILE A 3 -0.29 -1.87 7.77
C ILE A 3 -0.14 -0.87 6.64
N GLY A 4 0.99 -0.19 6.56
CA GLY A 4 1.29 0.81 5.54
C GLY A 4 2.22 0.28 4.45
N VAL A 5 1.94 0.62 3.19
CA VAL A 5 2.76 0.27 2.03
C VAL A 5 3.27 1.55 1.41
N ALA A 6 4.53 1.89 1.69
CA ALA A 6 5.17 3.07 1.15
C ALA A 6 5.67 2.85 -0.28
N ARG A 7 5.68 3.91 -1.07
CA ARG A 7 6.34 3.94 -2.38
C ARG A 7 7.85 4.00 -2.17
N GLU A 8 8.55 3.13 -2.87
CA GLU A 8 10.01 3.11 -2.93
C GLU A 8 10.56 4.43 -3.50
N ILE A 9 11.66 4.90 -2.90
CA ILE A 9 12.29 6.19 -3.25
C ILE A 9 13.63 6.03 -3.96
N LYS A 10 14.16 4.82 -4.00
CA LYS A 10 15.46 4.55 -4.60
C LYS A 10 15.37 4.59 -6.12
N ASN A 11 16.41 5.13 -6.75
CA ASN A 11 16.50 5.15 -8.20
C ASN A 11 16.50 3.72 -8.76
N ASN A 12 15.75 3.49 -9.84
CA ASN A 12 15.54 2.18 -10.47
C ASN A 12 14.93 1.10 -9.55
N GLU A 13 14.29 1.49 -8.44
CA GLU A 13 13.50 0.56 -7.62
C GLU A 13 12.04 0.63 -8.04
N ASN A 14 11.58 -0.42 -8.73
CA ASN A 14 10.21 -0.51 -9.26
C ASN A 14 9.33 -1.47 -8.45
N ARG A 15 9.88 -2.14 -7.43
CA ARG A 15 9.13 -3.07 -6.59
C ARG A 15 8.19 -2.33 -5.64
N VAL A 16 7.25 -3.07 -5.06
CA VAL A 16 6.37 -2.63 -3.99
C VAL A 16 6.37 -3.67 -2.87
N GLY A 17 6.25 -3.24 -1.62
CA GLY A 17 6.31 -4.13 -0.45
C GLY A 17 5.12 -5.08 -0.30
N LEU A 18 4.00 -4.82 -0.97
CA LEU A 18 2.78 -5.61 -0.88
C LEU A 18 2.02 -5.59 -2.20
N THR A 19 1.61 -6.77 -2.70
CA THR A 19 0.79 -6.89 -3.92
C THR A 19 -0.71 -6.71 -3.60
N PRO A 20 -1.56 -6.41 -4.59
CA PRO A 20 -3.02 -6.37 -4.36
C PRO A 20 -3.60 -7.67 -3.81
N ALA A 21 -3.05 -8.84 -4.20
CA ALA A 21 -3.47 -10.13 -3.67
C ALA A 21 -3.14 -10.26 -2.16
N GLY A 22 -1.92 -9.93 -1.75
CA GLY A 22 -1.55 -9.95 -0.33
C GLY A 22 -2.30 -8.89 0.48
N ALA A 23 -2.59 -7.74 -0.09
CA ALA A 23 -3.44 -6.73 0.53
C ALA A 23 -4.88 -7.24 0.73
N ALA A 24 -5.42 -7.99 -0.23
CA ALA A 24 -6.74 -8.60 -0.10
C ALA A 24 -6.80 -9.59 1.06
N ASP A 25 -5.78 -10.43 1.22
CA ASP A 25 -5.68 -11.39 2.32
C ASP A 25 -5.63 -10.68 3.68
N LEU A 26 -4.82 -9.61 3.79
CA LEU A 26 -4.71 -8.82 5.03
C LEU A 26 -6.02 -8.09 5.36
N CYS A 27 -6.66 -7.48 4.37
CA CYS A 27 -7.99 -6.89 4.53
C CYS A 27 -9.02 -7.94 4.97
N GLY A 28 -9.02 -9.12 4.36
CA GLY A 28 -9.90 -10.23 4.71
C GLY A 28 -9.68 -10.77 6.13
N ALA A 29 -8.44 -10.71 6.62
CA ALA A 29 -8.09 -11.03 8.01
C ALA A 29 -8.42 -9.90 9.01
N GLY A 30 -9.02 -8.79 8.57
CA GLY A 30 -9.45 -7.67 9.42
C GLY A 30 -8.38 -6.62 9.70
N HIS A 31 -7.27 -6.64 8.96
CA HIS A 31 -6.27 -5.56 9.01
C HIS A 31 -6.71 -4.39 8.12
N THR A 32 -6.31 -3.17 8.51
CA THR A 32 -6.44 -1.99 7.65
C THR A 32 -5.17 -1.86 6.84
N VAL A 33 -5.26 -1.89 5.52
CA VAL A 33 -4.12 -1.69 4.62
C VAL A 33 -4.17 -0.27 4.07
N LEU A 34 -3.13 0.52 4.36
CA LEU A 34 -2.90 1.85 3.80
C LEU A 34 -1.81 1.75 2.74
N VAL A 35 -2.02 2.34 1.56
CA VAL A 35 -1.06 2.30 0.46
C VAL A 35 -0.77 3.72 0.01
N GLU A 36 0.51 4.09 -0.10
CA GLU A 36 0.88 5.39 -0.65
C GLU A 36 0.43 5.48 -2.11
N GLN A 37 -0.10 6.63 -2.50
CA GLN A 37 -0.52 6.88 -3.88
C GLN A 37 0.59 6.52 -4.87
N SER A 38 0.23 5.71 -5.88
CA SER A 38 1.13 5.22 -6.92
C SER A 38 2.30 4.36 -6.43
N ALA A 39 2.25 3.80 -5.21
CA ALA A 39 3.30 2.90 -4.70
C ALA A 39 3.48 1.63 -5.56
N GLY A 40 2.38 1.09 -6.07
CA GLY A 40 2.39 -0.12 -6.91
C GLY A 40 2.69 0.11 -8.38
N LEU A 41 2.74 1.36 -8.85
CA LEU A 41 2.73 1.67 -10.29
C LEU A 41 3.95 1.10 -11.02
N GLY A 42 5.14 1.18 -10.40
CA GLY A 42 6.37 0.59 -10.96
C GLY A 42 6.32 -0.94 -11.08
N SER A 43 5.49 -1.59 -10.27
CA SER A 43 5.24 -3.04 -10.30
C SER A 43 4.03 -3.43 -11.15
N GLY A 44 3.39 -2.48 -11.85
CA GLY A 44 2.22 -2.72 -12.69
C GLY A 44 0.89 -2.81 -11.92
N PHE A 45 0.85 -2.36 -10.67
CA PHE A 45 -0.37 -2.33 -9.86
C PHE A 45 -0.90 -0.90 -9.73
N SER A 46 -2.11 -0.66 -10.24
CA SER A 46 -2.75 0.66 -10.14
C SER A 46 -3.34 0.88 -8.74
N ASP A 47 -3.58 2.14 -8.37
CA ASP A 47 -4.24 2.49 -7.11
C ASP A 47 -5.66 1.90 -7.03
N GLU A 48 -6.36 1.78 -8.16
CA GLU A 48 -7.66 1.11 -8.26
C GLU A 48 -7.58 -0.38 -7.93
N SER A 49 -6.44 -1.02 -8.21
CA SER A 49 -6.24 -2.44 -7.89
C SER A 49 -6.23 -2.69 -6.38
N TYR A 50 -5.72 -1.73 -5.60
CA TYR A 50 -5.73 -1.77 -4.14
C TYR A 50 -7.09 -1.36 -3.56
N THR A 51 -7.72 -0.30 -4.07
CA THR A 51 -9.02 0.14 -3.53
C THR A 51 -10.14 -0.88 -3.76
N LYS A 52 -10.13 -1.61 -4.89
CA LYS A 52 -11.10 -2.68 -5.18
C LYS A 52 -11.07 -3.82 -4.17
N ILE A 53 -9.96 -4.03 -3.46
CA ILE A 53 -9.80 -5.11 -2.47
C ILE A 53 -9.89 -4.61 -1.03
N GLY A 54 -10.29 -3.35 -0.82
CA GLY A 54 -10.52 -2.77 0.51
C GLY A 54 -9.34 -2.03 1.13
N ALA A 55 -8.22 -1.89 0.43
CA ALA A 55 -7.11 -1.04 0.88
C ALA A 55 -7.43 0.44 0.66
N THR A 56 -6.84 1.31 1.48
CA THR A 56 -7.05 2.77 1.41
C THR A 56 -5.81 3.44 0.82
N ILE A 57 -6.01 4.27 -0.22
CA ILE A 57 -4.92 5.08 -0.79
C ILE A 57 -4.70 6.32 0.05
N ILE A 58 -3.44 6.61 0.37
CA ILE A 58 -2.99 7.79 1.12
C ILE A 58 -2.04 8.61 0.24
N ALA A 59 -2.40 9.86 -0.06
CA ALA A 59 -1.56 10.75 -0.88
C ALA A 59 -0.39 11.34 -0.11
N ASP A 60 -0.56 11.59 1.20
CA ASP A 60 0.49 12.16 2.05
C ASP A 60 1.30 11.04 2.73
N LYS A 61 2.57 10.90 2.31
CA LYS A 61 3.52 9.96 2.89
C LYS A 61 3.63 10.10 4.41
N ARG A 62 3.59 11.33 4.96
CA ARG A 62 3.66 11.54 6.41
C ARG A 62 2.46 10.91 7.12
N ILE A 63 1.25 11.12 6.60
CA ILE A 63 0.03 10.51 7.14
C ILE A 63 0.09 8.98 7.09
N LEU A 64 0.67 8.41 6.03
CA LEU A 64 0.87 6.96 5.92
C LEU A 64 1.73 6.44 7.09
N PHE A 65 2.90 7.04 7.31
CA PHE A 65 3.80 6.62 8.38
C PHE A 65 3.22 6.88 9.78
N ASP A 66 2.56 8.04 9.99
CA ASP A 66 2.00 8.41 11.30
C ASP A 66 0.85 7.48 11.74
N ARG A 67 0.08 6.92 10.78
CA ARG A 67 -1.07 6.05 11.07
C ARG A 67 -0.75 4.57 11.11
N SER A 68 0.35 4.15 10.50
CA SER A 68 0.68 2.72 10.35
C SER A 68 1.33 2.17 11.61
N GLU A 69 0.86 1.01 12.07
CA GLU A 69 1.46 0.26 13.16
C GLU A 69 2.62 -0.63 12.66
N MET A 70 2.60 -0.97 11.37
CA MET A 70 3.62 -1.73 10.65
C MET A 70 3.81 -1.11 9.26
N ILE A 71 5.06 -1.02 8.80
CA ILE A 71 5.47 -0.58 7.45
C ILE A 71 6.26 -1.72 6.80
#